data_AF-A0A1M3IRQ3-F1
#
_entry.id   AF-A0A1M3IRQ3-F1
#
_cell.length_a   1.000
_cell.length_b   1.000
_cell.length_c   1.000
_cell.angle_alpha   90.00
_cell.angle_beta   90.00
_cell.angle_gamma   90.00
#
_symmetry.space_group_name_H-M   'P 1'
#
loop_
_entity.id
_entity.type
_entity.pdbx_description
1 polymer ?
#
loop_
_entity_poly.entity_id
_entity_poly.type
_entity_poly.pdbx_seq_one_letter_code
_entity_poly.pdbx_strand_id
1 'polypeptide(L)' 'MVTLKQAILDPKSSFGTPQEVMGASNFSLDEKIIILKLWAYDAEQLEIAEEENMTGTDDDMLKHIIDCLSTLEKQKAMS' A
#
# COMPACT_ATOMS: atom_id res chain seq x y z
N MET A 1 14.97 -11.32 -1.55
CA MET A 1 14.43 -10.66 -0.34
C MET A 1 14.28 -9.19 -0.66
N VAL A 2 13.07 -8.63 -0.53
CA VAL A 2 12.83 -7.19 -0.70
C VAL A 2 13.36 -6.47 0.54
N THR A 3 14.13 -5.39 0.36
CA THR A 3 14.57 -4.52 1.45
C THR A 3 13.59 -3.38 1.67
N LEU A 4 13.56 -2.80 2.88
CA LEU A 4 12.68 -1.67 3.19
C LEU A 4 12.87 -0.51 2.19
N LYS A 5 14.11 -0.19 1.83
CA LYS A 5 14.40 0.85 0.83
C LYS A 5 13.76 0.56 -0.52
N GLN A 6 13.79 -0.68 -0.99
CA GLN A 6 13.16 -1.05 -2.27
C GLN A 6 11.63 -0.99 -2.16
N ALA A 7 11.09 -1.49 -1.06
CA ALA A 7 9.65 -1.45 -0.78
C ALA A 7 9.09 -0.03 -0.68
N ILE A 8 9.88 0.92 -0.16
CA ILE A 8 9.54 2.35 -0.07
C ILE A 8 9.66 3.03 -1.43
N LEU A 9 10.68 2.68 -2.22
CA LEU A 9 10.99 3.35 -3.48
C LEU A 9 10.05 2.95 -4.61
N ASP A 10 9.68 1.66 -4.68
CA ASP A 10 8.67 1.19 -5.61
C ASP A 10 7.89 0.02 -4.98
N PRO A 11 6.83 0.34 -4.20
CA PRO A 11 6.02 -0.66 -3.51
C PRO A 11 5.36 -1.64 -4.48
N LYS A 12 4.81 -1.13 -5.59
CA LYS A 12 4.10 -1.92 -6.61
C LYS A 12 5.00 -2.88 -7.40
N SER A 13 6.29 -2.58 -7.55
CA SER A 13 7.25 -3.51 -8.15
C SER A 13 7.77 -4.54 -7.15
N SER A 14 7.69 -4.21 -5.85
CA SER A 14 8.14 -5.07 -4.76
C SER A 14 7.05 -6.05 -4.30
N PHE A 15 5.79 -5.66 -4.42
CA PHE A 15 4.61 -6.42 -4.01
C PHE A 15 3.53 -6.30 -5.08
N GLY A 16 2.84 -7.39 -5.38
CA GLY A 16 1.70 -7.37 -6.30
C GLY A 16 0.43 -6.82 -5.67
N THR A 17 0.26 -6.99 -4.35
CA THR A 17 -0.91 -6.46 -3.62
C THR A 17 -0.57 -5.88 -2.24
N PRO A 18 -1.40 -4.95 -1.72
CA PRO A 18 -1.25 -4.39 -0.37
C PRO A 18 -1.29 -5.46 0.74
N GLN A 19 -2.03 -6.55 0.49
CA GLN A 19 -2.16 -7.68 1.41
C GLN A 19 -0.84 -8.44 1.59
N GLU A 20 0.03 -8.47 0.57
CA GLU A 20 1.35 -9.08 0.70
C GLU A 20 2.23 -8.31 1.69
N VAL A 21 2.08 -6.98 1.76
CA VAL A 21 2.79 -6.15 2.76
C VAL A 21 2.33 -6.51 4.18
N MET A 22 1.03 -6.76 4.37
CA MET A 22 0.51 -7.21 5.66
C MET A 22 1.08 -8.58 6.07
N GLY A 23 1.21 -9.51 5.12
CA GLY A 23 1.76 -10.85 5.34
C GLY A 23 3.29 -10.89 5.47
N ALA A 24 3.99 -9.84 5.05
CA ALA A 24 5.45 -9.80 5.08
C ALA A 24 5.98 -9.81 6.52
N SER A 25 6.53 -10.93 6.96
CA SER A 25 7.08 -11.09 8.32
C SER A 25 8.44 -10.39 8.50
N ASN A 26 9.01 -9.94 7.39
CA ASN A 26 10.31 -9.28 7.26
C ASN A 26 10.27 -7.81 7.70
N PHE A 27 9.07 -7.26 7.88
CA PHE A 27 8.84 -5.86 8.22
C PHE A 27 8.06 -5.77 9.53
N SER A 28 8.44 -4.80 10.34
CA SER A 28 7.71 -4.36 11.51
C SER A 28 6.42 -3.62 11.14
N LEU A 29 5.52 -3.46 12.10
CA LEU A 29 4.25 -2.76 11.92
C LEU A 29 4.44 -1.35 11.33
N ASP A 30 5.40 -0.59 11.85
CA ASP A 30 5.75 0.75 11.35
C ASP A 30 6.26 0.72 9.91
N GLU A 31 7.13 -0.23 9.57
CA GLU A 31 7.67 -0.37 8.22
C GLU A 31 6.56 -0.69 7.21
N LYS A 32 5.63 -1.59 7.56
CA LYS A 32 4.47 -1.91 6.73
C LYS A 32 3.58 -0.69 6.49
N ILE A 33 3.34 0.10 7.54
CA ILE A 33 2.57 1.34 7.44
C ILE A 33 3.26 2.33 6.48
N ILE A 34 4.58 2.49 6.58
CA ILE A 34 5.34 3.39 5.69
C ILE A 34 5.23 2.94 4.23
N ILE A 35 5.42 1.65 3.95
CA ILE A 35 5.34 1.08 2.60
C ILE A 35 3.96 1.34 1.99
N LEU A 36 2.89 1.04 2.75
CA LEU A 36 1.51 1.25 2.28
C LEU A 36 1.15 2.73 2.12
N LYS A 37 1.63 3.62 2.99
CA LYS A 37 1.41 5.08 2.83
C LYS A 37 2.02 5.64 1.55
N LEU A 38 3.23 5.18 1.21
CA LEU A 38 3.87 5.57 -0.05
C LEU A 38 3.16 4.99 -1.25
N TRP A 39 2.73 3.73 -1.16
CA TRP A 39 1.95 3.12 -2.22
C TRP A 39 0.63 3.86 -2.46
N ALA A 40 -0.09 4.26 -1.41
CA ALA A 40 -1.31 5.06 -1.54
C ALA A 40 -1.03 6.36 -2.31
N TYR A 41 0.07 7.04 -1.98
CA TYR A 41 0.47 8.27 -2.67
C TYR A 41 0.78 8.02 -4.14
N ASP A 42 1.56 6.99 -4.48
CA ASP A 42 1.83 6.62 -5.87
C ASP A 42 0.57 6.22 -6.64
N ALA A 43 -0.36 5.49 -6.01
CA ALA A 43 -1.63 5.08 -6.61
C ALA A 43 -2.53 6.29 -6.91
N GLU A 44 -2.64 7.24 -5.97
CA GLU A 44 -3.40 8.48 -6.15
C GLU A 44 -2.81 9.34 -7.29
N GLN A 45 -1.48 9.44 -7.39
CA GLN A 45 -0.83 10.16 -8.50
C GLN A 45 -1.02 9.49 -9.86
N LEU A 46 -1.11 8.15 -9.89
CA LEU A 46 -1.39 7.40 -11.12
C LEU A 46 -2.86 7.54 -11.54
N GLU A 47 -3.82 7.52 -10.59
CA GLU A 47 -5.23 7.74 -10.88
C GLU A 47 -5.50 9.15 -11.42
N ILE A 48 -4.83 10.18 -10.88
CA ILE A 48 -4.94 11.56 -11.40
C ILE A 48 -4.44 11.65 -12.86
N ALA A 49 -3.48 10.81 -13.25
CA ALA A 49 -3.01 10.74 -14.64
C ALA A 49 -3.98 9.99 -15.57
N GLU A 50 -4.82 9.10 -15.03
CA GLU A 50 -5.82 8.30 -15.76
C GLU A 50 -7.26 8.86 -15.68
N GLU A 51 -7.49 9.93 -14.90
CA GLU A 51 -8.78 10.61 -14.72
C GLU A 51 -9.27 11.41 -15.97
N GLU A 52 -8.82 11.05 -17.18
CA GLU A 52 -9.48 11.34 -18.46
C GLU A 52 -10.12 10.08 -19.11
N ASN A 53 -10.15 8.94 -18.43
CA ASN A 53 -10.85 7.75 -18.93
C ASN A 53 -11.82 7.15 -17.90
N MET A 54 -13.05 7.65 -17.98
CA MET A 54 -14.26 7.07 -17.41
C MET A 54 -14.23 5.53 -17.41
N THR A 55 -14.18 4.89 -16.25
CA THR A 55 -15.06 3.75 -15.91
C THR A 55 -14.84 3.35 -14.45
N GLY A 56 -15.88 3.53 -13.64
CA GLY A 56 -15.94 2.88 -12.33
C GLY A 56 -16.03 1.37 -12.52
N THR A 57 -15.05 0.65 -12.03
CA THR A 57 -15.12 -0.78 -11.75
C THR A 57 -14.40 -1.04 -10.44
N ASP A 58 -15.13 -1.64 -9.51
CA ASP A 58 -14.92 -2.08 -8.12
C ASP A 58 -13.55 -2.63 -7.64
N ASP A 59 -12.41 -2.35 -8.29
CA ASP A 59 -11.07 -2.81 -7.88
C ASP A 59 -10.14 -1.62 -7.64
N ASP A 60 -10.54 -0.77 -6.69
CA ASP A 60 -9.83 0.46 -6.34
C ASP A 60 -8.61 0.10 -5.48
N MET A 61 -7.44 -0.02 -6.11
CA MET A 61 -6.18 -0.36 -5.46
C MET A 61 -5.91 0.56 -4.25
N LEU A 62 -6.23 1.85 -4.38
CA LEU A 62 -6.11 2.82 -3.30
C LEU A 62 -6.99 2.41 -2.10
N LYS A 63 -8.26 2.07 -2.33
CA LYS A 63 -9.15 1.55 -1.26
C LYS A 63 -8.57 0.33 -0.54
N HIS A 64 -7.97 -0.63 -1.26
CA HIS A 64 -7.32 -1.79 -0.65
C HIS A 64 -6.12 -1.39 0.24
N ILE A 65 -5.32 -0.42 -0.22
CA ILE A 65 -4.19 0.11 0.56
C ILE A 65 -4.69 0.79 1.84
N ILE A 66 -5.75 1.60 1.77
CA ILE A 66 -6.33 2.31 2.93
C ILE A 66 -6.91 1.33 3.96
N ASP A 67 -7.56 0.24 3.53
CA ASP A 67 -8.07 -0.78 4.44
C ASP A 67 -6.95 -1.49 5.20
N CYS A 68 -5.87 -1.83 4.50
CA CYS A 68 -4.67 -2.43 5.10
C CYS A 68 -4.02 -1.47 6.12
N LEU A 69 -3.88 -0.19 5.77
CA LEU A 69 -3.35 0.85 6.67
C LEU A 69 -4.18 0.98 7.94
N SER A 70 -5.51 1.08 7.78
CA SER A 70 -6.44 1.19 8.91
C SER A 70 -6.32 -0.01 9.85
N THR A 71 -6.12 -1.20 9.31
CA THR A 71 -5.90 -2.42 10.10
C THR A 71 -4.58 -2.38 10.85
N LEU A 72 -3.47 -2.00 10.21
CA LEU A 72 -2.17 -1.90 10.85
C LEU A 72 -2.14 -0.81 11.93
N GLU A 73 -2.78 0.33 11.71
CA GLU A 73 -2.84 1.41 12.72
C GLU A 73 -3.65 0.98 13.96
N LYS A 74 -4.74 0.21 13.77
CA LYS A 74 -5.47 -0.41 14.90
C LYS A 74 -4.60 -1.41 15.65
N GLN A 75 -3.86 -2.27 14.93
CA GLN A 75 -2.95 -3.24 15.55
C GLN A 75 -1.85 -2.54 16.36
N LYS A 76 -1.30 -1.44 15.84
CA LYS A 76 -0.33 -0.61 16.54
C LYS A 76 -0.92 0.05 17.78
N ALA A 77 -2.16 0.54 17.72
CA ALA A 77 -2.84 1.14 18.88
C ALA A 77 -3.20 0.13 19.98
N MET A 78 -3.26 -1.16 19.65
CA MET A 78 -3.59 -2.27 20.56
C MET A 78 -2.36 -3.05 21.05
N SER A 79 -1.15 -2.71 20.59
CA SER A 79 0.13 -3.31 21.03
C SER A 79 0.84 -2.41 22.04
#